data_AF-A0A3N9NJF1-F1
#
_entry.id   AF-A0A3N9NJF1-F1
#
_cell.length_a   1.000
_cell.length_b   1.000
_cell.length_c   1.000
_cell.angle_alpha   90.00
_cell.angle_beta   90.00
_cell.angle_gamma   90.00
#
_symmetry.space_group_name_H-M   'P 1'
#
loop_
_entity.id
_entity.type
_entity.pdbx_description
1 polymer ?
#
loop_
_entity_poly.entity_id
_entity_poly.type
_entity_poly.pdbx_seq_one_letter_code
_entity_poly.pdbx_strand_id
1 'polypeptide(L)'
;MNLEIKKFLFDISESVESIESYLGEKRDFKIYLADKMLRRAIEREFEIIGEAMNRIDKLDPTINISSKRQIIDMRNRVIHGYDKIDNEIIWGTIVRHLPKLKIEVKRLLE
;
A
#
# COMPACT_ATOMS: atom_id res chain seq x y z
N MET A 1 12.96 18.11 4.28
CA MET A 1 12.51 17.07 3.34
C MET A 1 12.05 17.73 2.05
N ASN A 2 12.49 17.21 0.89
CA ASN A 2 12.13 17.71 -0.45
C ASN A 2 10.60 17.74 -0.64
N LEU A 3 10.07 18.78 -1.30
CA LEU A 3 8.64 18.92 -1.63
C LEU A 3 8.09 17.74 -2.45
N GLU A 4 8.89 17.18 -3.37
CA GLU A 4 8.49 16.00 -4.15
C GLU A 4 8.34 14.76 -3.27
N ILE A 5 9.26 14.56 -2.32
CA ILE A 5 9.18 13.45 -1.35
C ILE A 5 7.95 13.61 -0.47
N LYS A 6 7.66 14.84 0.01
CA LYS A 6 6.44 15.13 0.77
C LYS A 6 5.18 14.77 -0.01
N LYS A 7 5.13 15.11 -1.30
CA LYS A 7 4.02 14.75 -2.18
C LYS A 7 3.83 13.23 -2.24
N PHE A 8 4.90 12.46 -2.49
CA PHE A 8 4.79 11.00 -2.56
C PHE A 8 4.43 10.36 -1.21
N LEU A 9 4.89 10.92 -0.08
CA LEU A 9 4.47 10.48 1.24
C LEU A 9 2.98 10.76 1.47
N PHE A 10 2.46 11.88 0.97
CA PHE A 10 1.04 12.19 1.01
C PHE A 10 0.22 11.21 0.16
N ASP A 11 0.66 10.93 -1.08
CA ASP A 11 0.03 9.93 -1.95
C ASP A 11 -0.07 8.57 -1.24
N ILE A 12 1.00 8.13 -0.55
CA ILE A 12 0.98 6.89 0.24
C ILE A 12 -0.02 6.99 1.40
N SER A 13 -0.06 8.11 2.11
CA SER A 13 -0.96 8.31 3.25
C SER A 13 -2.43 8.23 2.82
N GLU A 14 -2.80 8.92 1.76
CA GLU A 14 -4.17 8.91 1.21
C GLU A 14 -4.58 7.51 0.74
N SER A 15 -3.68 6.79 0.06
CA SER A 15 -3.97 5.41 -0.38
C SER A 15 -4.13 4.44 0.80
N VAL A 16 -3.32 4.58 1.85
CA VAL A 16 -3.48 3.78 3.07
C VAL A 16 -4.84 4.04 3.72
N GLU A 17 -5.24 5.30 3.85
CA GLU A 17 -6.53 5.68 4.42
C GLU A 17 -7.70 5.19 3.57
N SER A 18 -7.55 5.24 2.24
CA SER A 18 -8.55 4.74 1.29
C SER A 18 -8.75 3.23 1.46
N ILE A 19 -7.66 2.44 1.52
CA ILE A 19 -7.75 0.98 1.78
C ILE A 19 -8.47 0.70 3.10
N GLU A 20 -8.14 1.42 4.17
CA GLU A 20 -8.80 1.21 5.47
C GLU A 20 -10.29 1.57 5.43
N SER A 21 -10.64 2.64 4.72
CA SER A 21 -12.03 3.06 4.50
C SER A 21 -12.82 2.00 3.73
N TYR A 22 -12.25 1.47 2.64
CA TYR A 22 -12.91 0.47 1.79
C TYR A 22 -13.18 -0.85 2.52
N LEU A 23 -12.28 -1.24 3.42
CA LEU A 23 -12.40 -2.47 4.21
C LEU A 23 -13.38 -2.35 5.38
N GLY A 24 -13.61 -1.12 5.85
CA GLY A 24 -14.39 -0.84 7.05
C GLY A 24 -13.82 -1.48 8.31
N GLU A 25 -14.62 -1.44 9.39
CA GLU A 25 -14.15 -1.83 10.73
C GLU A 25 -13.97 -3.35 10.91
N LYS A 26 -14.83 -4.15 10.29
CA LYS A 26 -14.87 -5.60 10.54
C LYS A 26 -13.82 -6.41 9.78
N ARG A 27 -13.08 -5.79 8.84
CA ARG A 27 -12.00 -6.37 8.01
C ARG A 27 -12.17 -7.88 7.78
N ASP A 28 -13.08 -8.26 6.88
CA ASP A 28 -13.39 -9.66 6.59
C ASP A 28 -12.81 -10.11 5.23
N PHE A 29 -11.94 -11.12 5.26
CA PHE A 29 -11.31 -11.67 4.07
C PHE A 29 -12.32 -12.28 3.07
N LYS A 30 -13.41 -12.90 3.56
CA LYS A 30 -14.43 -13.49 2.68
C LYS A 30 -15.22 -12.42 1.95
N ILE A 31 -15.53 -11.31 2.62
CA ILE A 31 -16.20 -10.15 2.01
C ILE A 31 -15.28 -9.54 0.96
N TYR A 32 -14.01 -9.31 1.30
CA TYR A 32 -12.98 -8.87 0.35
C TYR A 32 -12.90 -9.78 -0.87
N LEU A 33 -12.81 -11.10 -0.68
CA LEU A 33 -12.65 -12.06 -1.77
C LEU A 33 -13.89 -12.13 -2.68
N ALA A 34 -15.08 -11.99 -2.10
CA ALA A 34 -16.35 -12.05 -2.83
C ALA A 34 -16.62 -10.78 -3.66
N ASP A 35 -16.09 -9.63 -3.26
CA ASP A 35 -16.31 -8.36 -3.93
C ASP A 35 -15.17 -8.02 -4.90
N LYS A 36 -15.43 -8.19 -6.21
CA LYS A 36 -14.46 -7.85 -7.25
C LYS A 36 -14.14 -6.35 -7.29
N MET A 37 -15.12 -5.46 -7.06
CA MET A 37 -14.89 -4.02 -7.12
C MET A 37 -13.98 -3.58 -5.98
N LEU A 38 -14.24 -4.07 -4.76
CA LEU A 38 -13.40 -3.82 -3.60
C LEU A 38 -11.95 -4.27 -3.83
N ARG A 39 -11.76 -5.47 -4.39
CA ARG A 39 -10.42 -5.96 -4.73
C ARG A 39 -9.68 -5.05 -5.70
N ARG A 40 -10.35 -4.68 -6.79
CA ARG A 40 -9.77 -3.78 -7.80
C ARG A 40 -9.45 -2.39 -7.23
N ALA A 41 -10.28 -1.86 -6.33
CA ALA A 41 -10.01 -0.60 -5.66
C ALA A 41 -8.75 -0.69 -4.77
N ILE A 42 -8.65 -1.74 -3.95
CA ILE A 42 -7.49 -1.96 -3.08
C ILE A 42 -6.20 -2.18 -3.88
N GLU A 43 -6.27 -2.97 -4.96
CA GLU A 43 -5.15 -3.18 -5.87
C GLU A 43 -4.64 -1.86 -6.45
N ARG A 44 -5.56 -0.98 -6.87
CA ARG A 44 -5.21 0.35 -7.37
C ARG A 44 -4.47 1.18 -6.33
N GLU A 45 -4.91 1.15 -5.08
CA GLU A 45 -4.22 1.85 -4.00
C GLU A 45 -2.82 1.26 -3.75
N PHE A 46 -2.64 -0.06 -3.84
CA PHE A 46 -1.31 -0.67 -3.75
C PHE A 46 -0.39 -0.30 -4.92
N GLU A 47 -0.92 -0.11 -6.13
CA GLU A 47 -0.14 0.40 -7.26
C GLU A 47 0.40 1.81 -6.98
N ILE A 48 -0.45 2.69 -6.45
CA ILE A 48 -0.10 4.08 -6.10
C ILE A 48 0.98 4.08 -5.01
N ILE A 49 0.75 3.33 -3.93
CA ILE A 49 1.71 3.20 -2.83
C ILE A 49 3.06 2.69 -3.35
N GLY A 50 3.06 1.65 -4.19
CA GLY A 50 4.29 1.07 -4.73
C GLY A 50 5.05 2.02 -5.67
N GLU A 51 4.36 2.76 -6.53
CA GLU A 51 4.97 3.76 -7.40
C GLU A 51 5.57 4.91 -6.57
N ALA A 52 4.82 5.47 -5.62
CA ALA A 52 5.28 6.52 -4.74
C ALA A 52 6.50 6.08 -3.91
N MET A 53 6.47 4.86 -3.37
CA MET A 53 7.60 4.27 -2.63
C MET A 53 8.87 4.16 -3.50
N ASN A 54 8.73 3.71 -4.75
CA ASN A 54 9.82 3.61 -5.70
C ASN A 54 10.38 4.98 -6.10
N ARG A 55 9.53 6.01 -6.20
CA ARG A 55 9.97 7.40 -6.47
C ARG A 55 10.74 7.98 -5.29
N ILE A 56 10.26 7.77 -4.07
CA ILE A 56 10.98 8.16 -2.84
C ILE A 56 12.36 7.49 -2.80
N ASP A 57 12.44 6.18 -3.06
CA ASP A 57 13.72 5.44 -3.06
C ASP A 57 14.76 6.05 -4.01
N LYS A 58 14.30 6.41 -5.21
CA LYS A 58 15.17 6.99 -6.25
C LYS A 58 15.62 8.40 -5.92
N LEU A 59 14.77 9.18 -5.24
CA LEU A 59 15.08 10.55 -4.84
C LEU A 59 15.97 10.60 -3.61
N ASP A 60 15.67 9.77 -2.61
CA ASP A 60 16.42 9.69 -1.36
C ASP A 60 16.38 8.25 -0.79
N PRO A 61 17.40 7.43 -1.09
CA PRO A 61 17.47 6.06 -0.60
C PRO A 61 17.74 5.98 0.91
N THR A 62 18.12 7.09 1.57
CA THR A 62 18.38 7.13 3.01
C THR A 62 17.09 7.13 3.84
N ILE A 63 15.95 7.44 3.22
CA ILE A 63 14.63 7.35 3.86
C ILE A 63 14.30 5.88 4.09
N ASN A 64 14.35 5.49 5.36
CA ASN A 64 14.13 4.13 5.78
C ASN A 64 12.65 3.88 6.14
N ILE A 65 11.97 3.15 5.27
CA ILE A 65 10.63 2.60 5.49
C ILE A 65 10.77 1.09 5.54
N SER A 66 10.35 0.47 6.64
CA SER A 66 10.76 -0.91 6.94
C SER A 66 10.17 -1.95 5.97
N SER A 67 9.03 -1.65 5.36
CA SER A 67 8.34 -2.53 4.41
C SER A 67 8.53 -2.11 2.94
N LYS A 68 9.48 -1.20 2.68
CA LYS A 68 9.82 -0.63 1.35
C LYS A 68 9.87 -1.68 0.24
N ARG A 69 10.70 -2.71 0.41
CA ARG A 69 10.91 -3.75 -0.60
C ARG A 69 9.65 -4.59 -0.83
N GLN A 70 8.98 -5.01 0.24
CA GLN A 70 7.74 -5.79 0.16
C GLN A 70 6.62 -5.03 -0.55
N ILE A 71 6.53 -3.72 -0.33
CA ILE A 71 5.55 -2.84 -0.98
C ILE A 71 5.83 -2.69 -2.47
N ILE A 72 7.10 -2.48 -2.85
CA ILE A 72 7.50 -2.40 -4.27
C ILE A 72 7.23 -3.74 -4.98
N ASP A 73 7.59 -4.86 -4.34
CA ASP A 73 7.37 -6.19 -4.87
C ASP A 73 5.86 -6.51 -4.99
N MET A 74 5.04 -6.03 -4.04
CA MET A 74 3.58 -6.14 -4.11
C MET A 74 3.03 -5.46 -5.37
N ARG A 75 3.48 -4.24 -5.69
CA ARG A 75 3.04 -3.52 -6.90
C ARG A 75 3.35 -4.33 -8.16
N ASN A 76 4.51 -4.95 -8.25
CA ASN A 76 4.84 -5.83 -9.38
C ASN A 76 3.88 -7.04 -9.42
N ARG A 77 3.54 -7.61 -8.27
CA ARG A 77 2.64 -8.76 -8.20
C ARG A 77 1.20 -8.43 -8.58
N VAL A 78 0.67 -7.30 -8.12
CA VAL A 78 -0.66 -6.79 -8.49
C VAL A 78 -0.79 -6.60 -10.01
N ILE A 79 0.28 -6.15 -10.67
CA ILE A 79 0.32 -5.98 -12.14
C ILE A 79 0.33 -7.33 -12.88
N HIS A 80 0.80 -8.41 -12.26
CA HIS A 80 1.08 -9.68 -12.92
C HIS A 80 -0.02 -10.76 -12.80
N GLY A 81 -1.07 -10.65 -11.97
CA GLY A 81 -2.14 -11.68 -11.96
C GLY A 81 -3.19 -11.65 -10.85
N TYR A 82 -4.27 -12.43 -11.05
CA TYR A 82 -5.52 -12.52 -10.25
C TYR A 82 -5.80 -13.93 -9.70
N ASP A 83 -4.77 -14.73 -9.41
CA ASP A 83 -5.03 -16.04 -8.85
C ASP A 83 -5.45 -15.94 -7.36
N LYS A 84 -5.94 -17.06 -6.79
CA LYS A 84 -6.33 -17.09 -5.36
C LYS A 84 -5.14 -16.80 -4.43
N ILE A 85 -3.93 -17.18 -4.84
CA ILE A 85 -2.69 -17.00 -4.05
C ILE A 85 -2.39 -15.49 -3.93
N ASP A 86 -2.61 -14.71 -5.00
CA ASP A 86 -2.39 -13.27 -4.99
C ASP A 86 -3.32 -12.53 -4.03
N ASN A 87 -4.59 -12.96 -3.93
CA ASN A 87 -5.56 -12.36 -3.00
C ASN A 87 -5.17 -12.58 -1.53
N GLU A 88 -4.67 -13.77 -1.17
CA GLU A 88 -4.18 -14.06 0.18
C GLU A 88 -2.91 -13.26 0.53
N ILE A 89 -2.04 -13.04 -0.45
CA ILE A 89 -0.82 -12.23 -0.29
C ILE A 89 -1.17 -10.75 -0.10
N ILE A 90 -2.08 -10.21 -0.91
CA ILE A 90 -2.59 -8.83 -0.76
C ILE A 90 -3.21 -8.68 0.63
N TRP A 91 -4.11 -9.58 1.01
CA TRP A 91 -4.73 -9.56 2.33
C TRP A 91 -3.72 -9.61 3.47
N GLY A 92 -2.75 -10.52 3.40
CA GLY A 92 -1.68 -10.62 4.39
C GLY A 92 -0.86 -9.33 4.49
N THR A 93 -0.73 -8.58 3.40
CA THR A 93 -0.02 -7.30 3.37
C THR A 93 -0.82 -6.17 3.99
N ILE A 94 -2.13 -6.13 3.72
CA ILE A 94 -3.08 -5.23 4.38
C ILE A 94 -3.01 -5.42 5.90
N VAL A 95 -3.01 -6.67 6.37
CA VAL A 95 -3.04 -6.95 7.82
C VAL A 95 -1.69 -6.70 8.49
N ARG A 96 -0.57 -7.09 7.87
CA ARG A 96 0.74 -7.10 8.53
C ARG A 96 1.62 -5.88 8.24
N HIS A 97 1.53 -5.31 7.04
CA HIS A 97 2.49 -4.29 6.56
C HIS A 97 1.86 -2.90 6.50
N LEU A 98 0.59 -2.81 6.08
CA LEU A 98 -0.11 -1.52 5.93
C LEU A 98 -0.19 -0.70 7.24
N PRO A 99 -0.48 -1.28 8.42
CA PRO A 99 -0.53 -0.50 9.67
C PRO A 99 0.83 0.09 10.04
N LYS A 100 1.91 -0.65 9.77
CA LYS A 100 3.27 -0.18 10.04
C LYS A 100 3.66 0.93 9.07
N LEU A 101 3.34 0.76 7.78
CA LEU A 101 3.55 1.79 6.76
C LEU A 101 2.84 3.10 7.15
N LYS A 102 1.59 3.02 7.61
CA LYS A 102 0.81 4.18 8.07
C LYS A 102 1.57 4.99 9.13
N ILE A 103 2.09 4.31 10.14
CA ILE A 103 2.83 4.95 11.25
C ILE A 103 4.12 5.57 10.75
N GLU A 104 4.87 4.87 9.90
CA GLU A 104 6.14 5.35 9.36
C GLU A 104 5.94 6.59 8.47
N VAL A 105 4.96 6.56 7.57
CA VAL A 105 4.66 7.67 6.66
C VAL A 105 4.16 8.89 7.44
N LYS A 106 3.26 8.69 8.42
CA LYS A 106 2.79 9.77 9.28
C LYS A 106 3.93 10.46 10.02
N ARG A 107 4.86 9.68 10.59
CA ARG A 107 6.06 10.23 11.26
C ARG A 107 6.96 11.02 10.30
N LEU A 108 7.08 10.58 9.04
CA LEU A 108 7.88 11.29 8.05
C LEU A 108 7.22 12.60 7.60
N LEU A 109 5.89 12.71 7.66
CA LEU A 109 5.13 13.91 7.28
C LEU A 109 5.07 14.99 8.37
N GLU A 110 5.25 14.62 9.63
CA GLU A 110 5.44 15.53 10.78
C GLU A 110 6.73 16.35 10.67
#